data_AF-A0A2G6H8P4-F1
#
_entry.id   AF-A0A2G6H8P4-F1
#
_cell.length_a   1.000
_cell.length_b   1.000
_cell.length_c   1.000
_cell.angle_alpha   90.00
_cell.angle_beta   90.00
_cell.angle_gamma   90.00
#
_symmetry.space_group_name_H-M   'P 1'
#
loop_
_entity.id
_entity.type
_entity.pdbx_description
1 polymer ?
#
loop_
_entity_poly.entity_id
_entity_poly.type
_entity_poly.pdbx_seq_one_letter_code
_entity_poly.pdbx_strand_id
1 'polypeptide(L)'
;MGFSQNNKRQLLRNEIGAKERIQAHKDISAYHYGNNHDVFQTPYWGNSQVFLKIAEQGYFTVEIDRQMMSNPYGKYRFFEVSSGLNRLSIYKGGFLIYRAGISVPRNSRIVLYLSENGLYLLDVYPIRNEYDIWSGDVWNDDYNDIGYGTVMSPQQFMLFKEQLAQTASFDKEKIEFIDMQISAGTQFSALQIKQLLHLFDFDSKRLKAAKRLYFNCVDPGNFYRVLD
;
A
#
# COMPACT_ATOMS: atom_id res chain seq x y z
N MET A 1 -3.92 27.75 1.91
CA MET A 1 -4.15 27.50 0.47
C MET A 1 -4.80 26.13 0.35
N GLY A 2 -6.00 26.06 -0.22
CA GLY A 2 -6.90 24.91 -0.09
C GLY A 2 -6.37 23.65 -0.77
N PHE A 3 -6.35 22.55 -0.02
CA PHE A 3 -6.11 21.22 -0.54
C PHE A 3 -7.33 20.80 -1.37
N SER A 4 -7.08 20.45 -2.64
CA SER A 4 -8.12 19.96 -3.56
C SER A 4 -8.64 18.61 -3.07
N GLN A 5 -9.85 18.61 -2.53
CA GLN A 5 -10.61 17.47 -2.03
C GLN A 5 -11.20 16.62 -3.17
N ASN A 6 -10.38 16.09 -4.10
CA ASN A 6 -10.91 15.28 -5.21
C ASN A 6 -9.94 14.25 -5.80
N ASN A 7 -9.11 13.58 -4.99
CA ASN A 7 -8.24 12.50 -5.48
C ASN A 7 -8.95 11.14 -5.37
N LYS A 8 -9.75 10.79 -6.39
CA LYS A 8 -10.28 9.43 -6.56
C LYS A 8 -9.11 8.47 -6.83
N ARG A 9 -8.95 7.45 -5.98
CA ARG A 9 -8.03 6.33 -6.23
C ARG A 9 -8.31 5.73 -7.61
N GLN A 10 -7.30 5.70 -8.48
CA GLN A 10 -7.45 5.16 -9.83
C GLN A 10 -6.83 3.76 -9.89
N LEU A 11 -7.64 2.74 -10.19
CA LEU A 11 -7.14 1.40 -10.48
C LEU A 11 -6.40 1.41 -11.83
N LEU A 12 -5.16 0.95 -11.82
CA LEU A 12 -4.32 0.78 -13.00
C LEU A 12 -4.49 -0.62 -13.55
N ARG A 13 -4.72 -0.73 -14.86
CA ARG A 13 -4.96 -2.00 -15.53
C ARG A 13 -3.74 -2.91 -15.42
N ASN A 14 -3.95 -4.17 -15.04
CA ASN A 14 -2.94 -5.21 -15.15
C ASN A 14 -2.81 -5.67 -16.61
N GLU A 15 -1.60 -5.61 -17.15
CA GLU A 15 -1.27 -5.92 -18.55
C GLU A 15 -0.73 -7.34 -18.74
N ILE A 16 -0.56 -8.12 -17.68
CA ILE A 16 0.04 -9.46 -17.78
C ILE A 16 -0.89 -10.41 -18.56
N GLY A 17 -0.38 -10.97 -19.66
CA GLY A 17 -1.04 -12.03 -20.41
C GLY A 17 -0.91 -13.40 -19.73
N ALA A 18 -1.81 -14.34 -20.05
CA ALA A 18 -1.84 -15.68 -19.45
C ALA A 18 -0.50 -16.46 -19.54
N LYS A 19 0.27 -16.25 -20.61
CA LYS A 19 1.59 -16.90 -20.81
C LYS A 19 2.69 -16.30 -19.94
N GLU A 20 2.62 -15.01 -19.64
CA GLU A 20 3.63 -14.30 -18.85
C GLU A 20 3.53 -14.61 -17.34
N ARG A 21 2.35 -15.06 -16.87
CA ARG A 21 2.14 -15.49 -15.47
C ARG A 21 2.99 -16.69 -15.05
N ILE A 22 3.46 -17.48 -16.02
CA ILE A 22 4.13 -18.77 -15.80
C ILE A 22 5.65 -18.65 -16.05
N GLN A 23 6.10 -17.53 -16.62
CA GLN A 23 7.51 -17.32 -16.93
C GLN A 23 8.21 -16.67 -15.72
N ALA A 24 9.04 -17.45 -15.02
CA ALA A 24 9.96 -16.90 -14.05
C ALA A 24 10.98 -16.00 -14.77
N HIS A 25 11.23 -14.83 -14.21
CA HIS A 25 12.31 -13.95 -14.65
C HIS A 25 13.64 -14.68 -14.42
N LYS A 26 14.43 -14.85 -15.49
CA LYS A 26 15.61 -15.74 -15.49
C LYS A 26 16.82 -15.14 -14.76
N ASP A 27 16.85 -13.83 -14.53
CA ASP A 27 17.97 -13.16 -13.89
C ASP A 27 17.60 -12.72 -12.47
N ILE A 28 17.72 -13.66 -11.53
CA ILE A 28 17.72 -13.38 -10.07
C ILE A 28 19.17 -13.22 -9.56
N SER A 29 20.17 -13.35 -10.44
CA SER A 29 21.60 -13.51 -10.09
C SER A 29 22.45 -12.23 -10.13
N ALA A 30 21.86 -11.04 -10.00
CA ALA A 30 22.62 -9.80 -9.81
C ALA A 30 22.11 -9.01 -8.61
N TYR A 31 22.15 -9.65 -7.43
CA TYR A 31 22.04 -8.96 -6.15
C TYR A 31 23.27 -8.09 -5.94
N HIS A 32 23.26 -6.86 -6.45
CA HIS A 32 23.98 -5.81 -5.75
C HIS A 32 23.10 -5.40 -4.57
N TYR A 33 23.41 -5.95 -3.39
CA TYR A 33 23.20 -5.21 -2.15
C TYR A 33 24.03 -3.94 -2.27
N GLY A 34 23.43 -2.90 -2.86
CA GLY A 34 23.89 -1.55 -2.61
C GLY A 34 23.73 -1.36 -1.11
N ASN A 35 24.85 -1.42 -0.38
CA ASN A 35 24.94 -0.82 0.93
C ASN A 35 24.60 0.65 0.71
N ASN A 36 23.33 1.03 0.86
CA ASN A 36 22.95 2.43 1.04
C ASN A 36 23.44 2.84 2.43
N HIS A 37 24.75 3.01 2.56
CA HIS A 37 25.25 4.16 3.28
C HIS A 37 24.77 5.35 2.47
N ASP A 38 23.61 5.90 2.86
CA ASP A 38 23.11 7.18 2.36
C ASP A 38 24.11 8.27 2.78
N VAL A 39 25.24 8.35 2.08
CA VAL A 39 25.99 9.60 1.98
C VAL A 39 25.11 10.47 1.10
N PHE A 40 24.45 11.44 1.71
CA PHE A 40 23.67 12.49 1.08
C PHE A 40 24.47 13.16 -0.05
N GLN A 41 24.43 12.59 -1.25
CA GLN A 41 24.82 13.29 -2.46
C GLN A 41 23.58 13.98 -3.01
N THR A 42 23.68 15.29 -3.04
CA THR A 42 22.70 16.27 -3.50
C THR A 42 21.98 15.82 -4.78
N PRO A 43 20.63 15.78 -4.83
CA PRO A 43 19.91 15.41 -6.04
C PRO A 43 20.02 16.51 -7.08
N TYR A 44 20.71 16.23 -8.19
CA TYR A 44 20.68 17.07 -9.37
C TYR A 44 19.27 17.09 -9.97
N TRP A 45 18.90 18.23 -10.56
CA TRP A 45 17.55 18.55 -11.02
C TRP A 45 17.11 17.71 -12.23
N GLY A 46 16.02 16.95 -12.05
CA GLY A 46 15.23 16.26 -13.10
C GLY A 46 15.37 14.73 -13.03
N ASN A 47 14.34 13.90 -13.03
CA ASN A 47 13.00 13.97 -13.58
C ASN A 47 12.16 13.03 -12.69
N SER A 48 11.09 13.48 -12.04
CA SER A 48 10.06 12.66 -11.37
C SER A 48 10.47 11.51 -10.41
N GLN A 49 9.53 11.11 -9.56
CA GLN A 49 9.72 10.08 -8.55
C GLN A 49 8.52 9.12 -8.56
N VAL A 50 8.76 7.84 -8.31
CA VAL A 50 7.69 6.83 -8.20
C VAL A 50 7.87 6.08 -6.89
N PHE A 51 6.89 6.22 -6.00
CA PHE A 51 6.85 5.55 -4.72
C PHE A 51 5.77 4.47 -4.78
N LEU A 52 6.12 3.26 -4.37
CA LEU A 52 5.21 2.11 -4.35
C LEU A 52 5.21 1.48 -2.96
N LYS A 53 4.00 1.22 -2.45
CA LYS A 53 3.76 0.38 -1.29
C LYS A 53 3.00 -0.89 -1.72
N ILE A 54 3.46 -2.04 -1.27
CA ILE A 54 2.81 -3.34 -1.46
C ILE A 54 2.19 -3.73 -0.12
N ALA A 55 0.90 -4.07 -0.13
CA ALA A 55 0.14 -4.44 1.07
C ALA A 55 0.60 -5.78 1.64
N GLU A 56 0.90 -6.74 0.76
CA GLU A 56 1.36 -8.06 1.13
C GLU A 56 2.79 -8.03 1.64
N GLN A 57 3.06 -8.82 2.67
CA GLN A 57 4.42 -9.13 3.07
C GLN A 57 5.04 -10.17 2.13
N GLY A 58 6.34 -10.04 1.91
CA GLY A 58 7.09 -10.97 1.08
C GLY A 58 8.22 -10.29 0.36
N TYR A 59 9.09 -11.11 -0.23
CA TYR A 59 10.18 -10.62 -1.06
C TYR A 59 9.64 -10.30 -2.45
N PHE A 60 9.60 -9.01 -2.77
CA PHE A 60 9.21 -8.54 -4.10
C PHE A 60 10.40 -7.90 -4.80
N THR A 61 10.33 -7.93 -6.13
CA THR A 61 11.21 -7.16 -7.00
C THR A 61 10.33 -6.23 -7.80
N VAL A 62 10.69 -4.95 -7.84
CA VAL A 62 9.97 -3.92 -8.57
C VAL A 62 10.91 -3.31 -9.58
N GLU A 63 10.44 -3.22 -10.81
CA GLU A 63 11.18 -2.71 -11.95
C GLU A 63 10.39 -1.58 -12.60
N ILE A 64 11.07 -0.46 -12.86
CA ILE A 64 10.56 0.65 -13.65
C ILE A 64 11.71 1.33 -14.37
N ASP A 65 11.49 1.69 -15.62
CA ASP A 65 12.52 2.20 -16.53
C ASP A 65 13.73 1.25 -16.62
N ARG A 66 14.89 1.68 -16.10
CA ARG A 66 16.14 0.92 -16.02
C ARG A 66 16.55 0.65 -14.57
N GLN A 67 15.63 0.87 -13.64
CA GLN A 67 15.86 0.70 -12.21
C GLN A 67 15.08 -0.53 -11.73
N MET A 68 15.75 -1.32 -10.90
CA MET A 68 15.16 -2.48 -10.26
C MET A 68 15.55 -2.47 -8.79
N MET A 69 14.60 -2.76 -7.92
CA MET A 69 14.82 -2.82 -6.48
C MET A 69 14.09 -4.04 -5.91
N SER A 70 14.73 -4.73 -4.97
CA SER A 70 14.16 -5.89 -4.32
C SER A 70 14.28 -5.78 -2.80
N ASN A 71 13.18 -5.99 -2.08
CA ASN A 71 13.21 -6.03 -0.63
C ASN A 71 12.00 -6.79 -0.04
N PRO A 72 12.08 -7.24 1.23
CA PRO A 72 10.97 -7.89 1.91
C PRO A 72 9.98 -6.90 2.58
N TYR A 73 10.24 -5.59 2.53
CA TYR A 73 9.55 -4.58 3.34
C TYR A 73 8.32 -3.97 2.65
N GLY A 74 8.08 -4.31 1.37
CA GLY A 74 6.90 -3.88 0.62
C GLY A 74 6.89 -2.37 0.31
N LYS A 75 8.07 -1.75 0.28
CA LYS A 75 8.23 -0.29 0.25
C LYS A 75 9.36 0.07 -0.73
N TYR A 76 9.05 0.83 -1.79
CA TYR A 76 9.95 1.09 -2.91
C TYR A 76 9.92 2.57 -3.30
N ARG A 77 11.10 3.15 -3.55
CA ARG A 77 11.24 4.54 -3.99
C ARG A 77 12.20 4.59 -5.18
N PHE A 78 11.71 5.08 -6.31
CA PHE A 78 12.50 5.32 -7.51
C PHE A 78 12.62 6.82 -7.71
N PHE A 79 13.85 7.27 -7.88
CA PHE A 79 14.19 8.66 -8.19
C PHE A 79 14.64 8.75 -9.64
N GLU A 80 14.63 9.94 -10.24
CA GLU A 80 15.08 10.13 -11.63
C GLU A 80 14.31 9.25 -12.64
N VAL A 81 13.00 9.06 -12.40
CA VAL A 81 12.11 8.33 -13.32
C VAL A 81 11.75 9.21 -14.51
N SER A 82 11.93 8.70 -15.72
CA SER A 82 11.67 9.48 -16.93
C SER A 82 10.22 9.97 -16.98
N SER A 83 9.95 11.19 -17.41
CA SER A 83 8.57 11.62 -17.64
C SER A 83 8.00 10.95 -18.89
N GLY A 84 6.72 10.59 -18.89
CA GLY A 84 6.04 9.92 -20.01
C GLY A 84 5.37 8.63 -19.57
N LEU A 85 5.04 7.77 -20.53
CA LEU A 85 4.47 6.45 -20.23
C LEU A 85 5.60 5.47 -19.90
N ASN A 86 5.71 5.10 -18.62
CA ASN A 86 6.68 4.12 -18.14
C ASN A 86 6.00 2.82 -17.78
N ARG A 87 6.76 1.73 -17.81
CA ARG A 87 6.25 0.40 -17.48
C ARG A 87 6.72 0.00 -16.10
N LEU A 88 5.77 -0.20 -15.18
CA LEU A 88 6.04 -0.79 -13.87
C LEU A 88 5.80 -2.29 -13.94
N SER A 89 6.78 -3.08 -13.51
CA SER A 89 6.67 -4.54 -13.35
C SER A 89 6.95 -4.93 -11.91
N ILE A 90 6.15 -5.83 -11.35
CA ILE A 90 6.26 -6.31 -9.98
C ILE A 90 6.34 -7.83 -9.99
N TYR A 91 7.35 -8.36 -9.35
CA TYR A 91 7.64 -9.79 -9.28
C TYR A 91 7.58 -10.28 -7.83
N LYS A 92 7.12 -11.52 -7.63
CA LYS A 92 7.13 -12.23 -6.33
C LYS A 92 7.75 -13.61 -6.55
N GLY A 93 8.83 -13.90 -5.83
CA GLY A 93 9.58 -15.16 -6.04
C GLY A 93 10.06 -15.36 -7.48
N GLY A 94 10.40 -14.27 -8.18
CA GLY A 94 10.83 -14.30 -9.59
C GLY A 94 9.70 -14.36 -10.62
N PHE A 95 8.44 -14.56 -10.23
CA PHE A 95 7.30 -14.57 -11.16
C PHE A 95 6.71 -13.17 -11.30
N LEU A 96 6.42 -12.75 -12.54
CA LEU A 96 5.74 -11.48 -12.82
C LEU A 96 4.29 -11.56 -12.34
N ILE A 97 3.94 -10.78 -11.31
CA ILE A 97 2.61 -10.78 -10.69
C ILE A 97 1.77 -9.54 -11.04
N TYR A 98 2.43 -8.42 -11.35
CA TYR A 98 1.74 -7.23 -11.84
C TYR A 98 2.56 -6.50 -12.91
N ARG A 99 1.88 -5.94 -13.91
CA ARG A 99 2.48 -5.05 -14.89
C ARG A 99 1.49 -3.97 -15.31
N ALA A 100 1.93 -2.73 -15.32
CA ALA A 100 1.08 -1.61 -15.74
C ALA A 100 1.90 -0.50 -16.40
N GLY A 101 1.34 0.10 -17.45
CA GLY A 101 1.74 1.42 -17.91
C GLY A 101 1.32 2.50 -16.91
N ILE A 102 2.27 3.33 -16.51
CA ILE A 102 2.04 4.49 -15.65
C ILE A 102 2.44 5.77 -16.39
N SER A 103 1.53 6.73 -16.45
CA SER A 103 1.84 8.05 -17.01
C SER A 103 2.50 8.90 -15.93
N VAL A 104 3.78 9.19 -16.08
CA VAL A 104 4.60 9.99 -15.17
C VAL A 104 4.69 11.42 -15.69
N PRO A 105 4.04 12.40 -15.04
CA PRO A 105 4.22 13.80 -15.38
C PRO A 105 5.67 14.24 -15.18
N ARG A 106 6.05 15.37 -15.77
CA ARG A 106 7.35 16.00 -15.50
C ARG A 106 7.38 16.55 -14.08
N ASN A 107 8.53 16.42 -13.42
CA ASN A 107 8.80 16.98 -12.10
C ASN A 107 7.68 16.65 -11.10
N SER A 108 7.33 15.37 -10.97
CA SER A 108 6.27 14.93 -10.07
C SER A 108 6.63 13.67 -9.31
N ARG A 109 6.13 13.54 -8.08
CA ARG A 109 6.12 12.31 -7.31
C ARG A 109 4.78 11.61 -7.52
N ILE A 110 4.84 10.34 -7.88
CA ILE A 110 3.66 9.47 -7.99
C ILE A 110 3.65 8.51 -6.81
N VAL A 111 2.48 8.33 -6.21
CA VAL A 111 2.27 7.39 -5.11
C VAL A 111 1.35 6.26 -5.55
N LEU A 112 1.87 5.04 -5.50
CA LEU A 112 1.19 3.82 -5.89
C LEU A 112 1.01 2.88 -4.71
N TYR A 113 -0.07 2.09 -4.75
CA TYR A 113 -0.36 1.05 -3.77
C TYR A 113 -0.82 -0.24 -4.46
N LEU A 114 -0.09 -1.33 -4.26
CA LEU A 114 -0.49 -2.66 -4.72
C LEU A 114 -1.15 -3.42 -3.57
N SER A 115 -2.36 -3.92 -3.81
CA SER A 115 -3.03 -4.91 -2.97
C SER A 115 -3.45 -6.12 -3.80
N GLU A 116 -4.07 -7.11 -3.15
CA GLU A 116 -4.67 -8.27 -3.82
C GLU A 116 -5.65 -7.89 -4.95
N ASN A 117 -6.28 -6.70 -4.86
CA ASN A 117 -7.24 -6.20 -5.85
C ASN A 117 -6.61 -5.48 -7.03
N GLY A 118 -5.31 -5.22 -6.97
CA GLY A 118 -4.54 -4.60 -8.03
C GLY A 118 -3.79 -3.36 -7.59
N LEU A 119 -3.24 -2.68 -8.59
CA LEU A 119 -2.38 -1.52 -8.41
C LEU A 119 -3.20 -0.24 -8.52
N TYR A 120 -3.12 0.61 -7.50
CA TYR A 120 -3.83 1.88 -7.43
C TYR A 120 -2.85 3.05 -7.51
N LEU A 121 -3.18 4.02 -8.34
CA LEU A 121 -2.66 5.37 -8.23
C LEU A 121 -3.40 6.09 -7.11
N LEU A 122 -2.66 6.47 -6.07
CA LEU A 122 -3.19 7.18 -4.91
C LEU A 122 -3.13 8.70 -5.12
N ASP A 123 -1.97 9.21 -5.52
CA ASP A 123 -1.77 10.65 -5.68
C ASP A 123 -0.58 10.96 -6.61
N VAL A 124 -0.55 12.21 -7.09
CA VAL A 124 0.51 12.79 -7.90
C VAL A 124 0.82 14.21 -7.39
N TYR A 125 2.02 14.38 -6.86
CA TYR A 125 2.48 15.68 -6.33
C TYR A 125 3.48 16.32 -7.28
N PRO A 126 3.33 17.61 -7.65
CA PRO A 126 4.41 18.32 -8.33
C PRO A 126 5.60 18.53 -7.38
N ILE A 127 6.81 18.32 -7.88
CA ILE A 127 8.08 18.59 -7.20
C ILE A 127 8.57 19.94 -7.73
N ARG A 128 8.45 20.99 -6.92
CA ARG A 128 8.72 22.37 -7.34
C ARG A 128 10.02 22.91 -6.75
N ASN A 129 10.40 22.42 -5.59
CA ASN A 129 11.59 22.88 -4.89
C ASN A 129 12.30 21.70 -4.21
N GLU A 130 13.49 21.99 -3.70
CA GLU A 130 14.32 21.05 -2.97
C GLU A 130 13.60 20.52 -1.70
N TYR A 131 12.78 21.35 -1.04
CA TYR A 131 11.96 20.92 0.09
C TYR A 131 10.94 19.83 -0.28
N ASP A 132 10.35 19.84 -1.48
CA ASP A 132 9.45 18.77 -1.96
C ASP A 132 10.20 17.44 -2.18
N ILE A 133 11.50 17.52 -2.48
CA ILE A 133 12.38 16.36 -2.67
C ILE A 133 12.75 15.74 -1.32
N TRP A 134 13.11 16.56 -0.33
CA TRP A 134 13.46 16.14 1.03
C TRP A 134 12.25 15.75 1.88
N SER A 135 11.08 16.37 1.66
CA SER A 135 9.78 15.96 2.24
C SER A 135 9.23 14.67 1.62
N GLY A 136 10.08 13.85 0.98
CA GLY A 136 9.80 12.43 0.78
C GLY A 136 9.47 11.68 2.08
N ASP A 137 9.71 12.33 3.23
CA ASP A 137 9.15 11.96 4.52
C ASP A 137 7.61 12.00 4.58
N VAL A 138 6.86 12.62 3.68
CA VAL A 138 5.38 12.45 3.60
C VAL A 138 4.95 11.00 3.25
N TRP A 139 5.89 10.13 2.90
CA TRP A 139 5.66 8.68 2.77
C TRP A 139 6.06 7.89 4.04
N ASN A 140 6.91 8.48 4.89
CA ASN A 140 7.38 7.91 6.16
C ASN A 140 6.55 8.41 7.33
N ASP A 141 6.21 9.69 7.33
CA ASP A 141 5.03 10.28 7.94
C ASP A 141 3.85 9.59 7.28
N ASP A 142 3.42 8.56 7.97
CA ASP A 142 2.09 8.00 7.91
C ASP A 142 1.07 8.98 7.31
N TYR A 143 0.15 8.41 6.54
CA TYR A 143 -1.12 8.99 6.12
C TYR A 143 -1.95 9.41 7.36
N ASN A 144 -1.46 10.38 8.14
CA ASN A 144 -1.86 10.72 9.50
C ASN A 144 -2.36 12.16 9.62
N ASP A 145 -2.17 13.03 8.61
CA ASP A 145 -2.45 14.47 8.76
C ASP A 145 -3.42 15.05 7.71
N ILE A 146 -4.31 14.23 7.13
CA ILE A 146 -5.36 14.72 6.20
C ILE A 146 -6.79 14.38 6.68
N GLY A 147 -6.99 14.09 7.96
CA GLY A 147 -8.34 13.88 8.52
C GLY A 147 -9.10 12.67 7.95
N TYR A 148 -8.42 11.81 7.21
CA TYR A 148 -8.88 10.49 6.79
C TYR A 148 -8.21 9.49 7.71
N GLY A 149 -8.97 8.85 8.60
CA GLY A 149 -8.43 7.99 9.64
C GLY A 149 -7.42 6.95 9.10
N THR A 150 -6.41 6.66 9.90
CA THR A 150 -5.26 5.85 9.50
C THR A 150 -5.70 4.42 9.26
N VAL A 151 -5.60 3.93 8.02
CA VAL A 151 -5.75 2.50 7.76
C VAL A 151 -4.62 1.79 8.47
N MET A 152 -4.96 0.91 9.41
CA MET A 152 -3.96 0.15 10.15
C MET A 152 -3.04 -0.58 9.17
N SER A 153 -1.73 -0.35 9.27
CA SER A 153 -0.77 -1.03 8.38
C SER A 153 -0.87 -2.55 8.55
N PRO A 154 -0.50 -3.37 7.55
CA PRO A 154 -0.54 -4.83 7.68
C PRO A 154 0.19 -5.37 8.93
N GLN A 155 1.34 -4.79 9.28
CA GLN A 155 2.12 -5.13 10.46
C GLN A 155 1.37 -4.80 11.76
N GLN A 156 0.89 -3.56 11.88
CA GLN A 156 0.10 -3.14 13.04
C GLN A 156 -1.18 -3.96 13.14
N PHE A 157 -1.79 -4.32 12.01
CA PHE A 157 -3.00 -5.12 11.95
C PHE A 157 -2.79 -6.55 12.39
N MET A 158 -1.68 -7.19 12.00
CA MET A 158 -1.36 -8.53 12.49
C MET A 158 -1.13 -8.52 14.00
N LEU A 159 -0.34 -7.58 14.51
CA LEU A 159 -0.11 -7.43 15.96
C LEU A 159 -1.41 -7.14 16.71
N PHE A 160 -2.24 -6.24 16.18
CA PHE A 160 -3.57 -5.94 16.72
C PHE A 160 -4.46 -7.17 16.75
N LYS A 161 -4.52 -7.94 15.65
CA LYS A 161 -5.33 -9.15 15.53
C LYS A 161 -4.85 -10.25 16.47
N GLU A 162 -3.54 -10.44 16.60
CA GLU A 162 -2.94 -11.39 17.55
C GLU A 162 -3.25 -10.98 18.99
N GLN A 163 -3.06 -9.70 19.34
CA GLN A 163 -3.38 -9.20 20.66
C GLN A 163 -4.88 -9.34 20.97
N LEU A 164 -5.76 -8.99 20.03
CA LEU A 164 -7.21 -9.19 20.13
C LEU A 164 -7.54 -10.66 20.42
N ALA A 165 -6.96 -11.59 19.67
CA ALA A 165 -7.19 -13.03 19.85
C ALA A 165 -6.67 -13.57 21.20
N GLN A 166 -5.59 -12.99 21.74
CA GLN A 166 -4.99 -13.40 23.01
C GLN A 166 -5.67 -12.78 24.24
N THR A 167 -6.15 -11.54 24.12
CA THR A 167 -6.66 -10.76 25.26
C THR A 167 -8.16 -10.82 25.44
N ALA A 168 -8.92 -11.02 24.36
CA ALA A 168 -10.37 -11.06 24.39
C ALA A 168 -10.86 -12.49 24.17
N SER A 169 -11.24 -13.15 25.27
CA SER A 169 -11.73 -14.53 25.23
C SER A 169 -13.17 -14.60 24.76
N PHE A 170 -13.98 -13.57 25.02
CA PHE A 170 -15.39 -13.52 24.63
C PHE A 170 -15.64 -12.48 23.53
N ASP A 171 -16.61 -12.76 22.66
CA ASP A 171 -17.00 -11.84 21.58
C ASP A 171 -17.38 -10.42 22.03
N LYS A 172 -17.87 -10.28 23.28
CA LYS A 172 -18.15 -8.96 23.87
C LYS A 172 -16.87 -8.15 24.06
N GLU A 173 -15.83 -8.79 24.58
CA GLU A 173 -14.52 -8.17 24.81
C GLU A 173 -13.84 -7.86 23.46
N LYS A 174 -13.98 -8.76 22.47
CA LYS A 174 -13.46 -8.53 21.12
C LYS A 174 -14.04 -7.26 20.50
N ILE A 175 -15.35 -7.05 20.71
CA ILE A 175 -16.06 -5.83 20.27
C ILE A 175 -15.53 -4.59 20.99
N GLU A 176 -15.36 -4.64 22.31
CA GLU A 176 -14.85 -3.50 23.10
C GLU A 176 -13.42 -3.11 22.67
N PHE A 177 -12.57 -4.11 22.42
CA PHE A 177 -11.20 -3.89 21.95
C PHE A 177 -11.14 -3.26 20.55
N ILE A 178 -12.04 -3.67 19.64
CA ILE A 178 -12.21 -3.04 18.33
C ILE A 178 -12.72 -1.60 18.46
N ASP A 179 -13.71 -1.35 19.34
CA ASP A 179 -14.24 -0.01 19.58
C ASP A 179 -13.15 0.95 20.08
N MET A 180 -12.19 0.49 20.88
CA MET A 180 -11.05 1.30 21.32
C MET A 180 -10.21 1.79 20.14
N GLN A 181 -9.90 0.93 19.17
CA GLN A 181 -9.15 1.33 17.98
C GLN A 181 -9.94 2.26 17.06
N ILE A 182 -11.23 1.99 16.88
CA ILE A 182 -12.14 2.88 16.12
C ILE A 182 -12.18 4.27 16.76
N SER A 183 -12.27 4.34 18.09
CA SER A 183 -12.30 5.60 18.85
C SER A 183 -10.98 6.37 18.74
N ALA A 184 -9.86 5.67 18.56
CA ALA A 184 -8.55 6.24 18.27
C ALA A 184 -8.39 6.71 16.80
N GLY A 185 -9.44 6.64 15.99
CA GLY A 185 -9.43 7.10 14.59
C GLY A 185 -8.95 6.06 13.58
N THR A 186 -8.72 4.81 14.02
CA THR A 186 -8.28 3.73 13.14
C THR A 186 -9.33 3.40 12.08
N GLN A 187 -8.86 3.17 10.86
CA GLN A 187 -9.66 2.64 9.76
C GLN A 187 -9.14 1.26 9.35
N PHE A 188 -9.99 0.50 8.66
CA PHE A 188 -9.69 -0.85 8.20
C PHE A 188 -10.08 -1.01 6.73
N SER A 189 -9.42 -1.91 6.00
CA SER A 189 -9.92 -2.38 4.71
C SER A 189 -11.01 -3.44 4.89
N ALA A 190 -11.85 -3.65 3.88
CA ALA A 190 -12.84 -4.72 3.87
C ALA A 190 -12.19 -6.11 4.12
N LEU A 191 -10.97 -6.33 3.64
CA LEU A 191 -10.22 -7.57 3.90
C LEU A 191 -9.81 -7.70 5.38
N GLN A 192 -9.29 -6.63 5.98
CA GLN A 192 -8.95 -6.59 7.40
C GLN A 192 -10.20 -6.82 8.26
N ILE A 193 -11.32 -6.18 7.91
CA ILE A 193 -12.60 -6.37 8.58
C ILE A 193 -13.03 -7.84 8.49
N LYS A 194 -12.96 -8.46 7.31
CA LYS A 194 -13.24 -9.89 7.14
C LYS A 194 -12.39 -10.74 8.08
N GLN A 195 -11.09 -10.47 8.16
CA GLN A 195 -10.16 -11.19 9.03
C GLN A 195 -10.46 -11.01 10.53
N LEU A 196 -10.95 -9.84 10.96
CA LEU A 196 -11.42 -9.61 12.32
C LEU A 196 -12.71 -10.38 12.62
N LEU A 197 -13.65 -10.39 11.68
CA LEU A 197 -14.93 -11.08 11.84
C LEU A 197 -14.79 -12.60 11.94
N HIS A 198 -13.73 -13.19 11.38
CA HIS A 198 -13.41 -14.60 11.55
C HIS A 198 -12.99 -14.98 12.98
N LEU A 199 -12.70 -14.00 13.86
CA LEU A 199 -12.40 -14.27 15.27
C LEU A 199 -13.66 -14.39 16.13
N PHE A 200 -14.86 -14.14 15.59
CA PHE A 200 -16.10 -14.17 16.35
C PHE A 200 -16.71 -15.57 16.37
N ASP A 201 -17.15 -15.98 17.55
CA ASP A 201 -17.74 -17.31 17.76
C ASP A 201 -19.25 -17.31 17.45
N PHE A 202 -19.94 -16.18 17.64
CA PHE A 202 -21.39 -16.06 17.47
C PHE A 202 -21.78 -15.09 16.35
N ASP A 203 -22.65 -15.55 15.45
CA ASP A 203 -23.16 -14.78 14.31
C ASP A 203 -23.77 -13.43 14.69
N SER A 204 -24.53 -13.39 15.79
CA SER A 204 -25.16 -12.16 16.28
C SER A 204 -24.13 -11.10 16.67
N LYS A 205 -22.97 -11.51 17.21
CA LYS A 205 -21.89 -10.62 17.60
C LYS A 205 -21.04 -10.23 16.40
N ARG A 206 -20.76 -11.18 15.52
CA ARG A 206 -20.10 -10.96 14.23
C ARG A 206 -20.84 -9.91 13.38
N LEU A 207 -22.16 -10.03 13.25
CA LEU A 207 -23.00 -9.06 12.54
C LEU A 207 -22.98 -7.68 13.21
N LYS A 208 -22.99 -7.63 14.55
CA LYS A 208 -22.89 -6.37 15.28
C LYS A 208 -21.53 -5.68 15.03
N ALA A 209 -20.44 -6.43 15.04
CA ALA A 209 -19.10 -5.93 14.73
C ALA A 209 -19.00 -5.46 13.28
N ALA A 210 -19.55 -6.22 12.32
CA ALA A 210 -19.57 -5.85 10.89
C ALA A 210 -20.23 -4.48 10.66
N LYS A 211 -21.41 -4.25 11.27
CA LYS A 211 -22.13 -2.97 11.15
C LYS A 211 -21.32 -1.79 11.68
N ARG A 212 -20.54 -2.00 12.76
CA ARG A 212 -19.67 -0.96 13.32
C ARG A 212 -18.49 -0.65 12.39
N LEU A 213 -17.79 -1.70 11.97
CA LEU A 213 -16.60 -1.60 11.12
C LEU A 213 -16.90 -1.06 9.72
N TYR A 214 -18.15 -1.18 9.22
CA TYR A 214 -18.55 -0.60 7.94
C TYR A 214 -18.29 0.91 7.84
N PHE A 215 -18.56 1.67 8.91
CA PHE A 215 -18.34 3.11 8.93
C PHE A 215 -16.85 3.51 9.00
N ASN A 216 -15.99 2.56 9.37
CA ASN A 216 -14.54 2.71 9.44
C ASN A 216 -13.83 1.93 8.32
N CYS A 217 -14.56 1.58 7.26
CA CYS A 217 -14.05 0.86 6.10
C CYS A 217 -13.58 1.84 5.03
N VAL A 218 -12.32 1.74 4.60
CA VAL A 218 -11.76 2.63 3.56
C VAL A 218 -12.08 2.23 2.13
N ASP A 219 -12.68 1.06 1.94
CA ASP A 219 -13.11 0.54 0.65
C ASP A 219 -14.51 -0.12 0.76
N PRO A 220 -15.56 0.64 1.12
CA PRO A 220 -16.89 0.10 1.38
C PRO A 220 -17.51 -0.57 0.15
N GLY A 221 -17.09 -0.21 -1.07
CA GLY A 221 -17.47 -0.91 -2.30
C GLY A 221 -17.06 -2.38 -2.34
N ASN A 222 -16.09 -2.81 -1.52
CA ASN A 222 -15.66 -4.21 -1.37
C ASN A 222 -16.30 -4.91 -0.17
N PHE A 223 -17.17 -4.24 0.60
CA PHE A 223 -17.72 -4.79 1.84
C PHE A 223 -18.62 -6.01 1.61
N TYR A 224 -19.13 -6.22 0.39
CA TYR A 224 -19.86 -7.45 0.02
C TYR A 224 -19.05 -8.72 0.31
N ARG A 225 -17.71 -8.66 0.34
CA ARG A 225 -16.82 -9.80 0.61
C ARG A 225 -16.72 -10.17 2.10
N VAL A 226 -17.19 -9.30 2.98
CA VAL A 226 -17.17 -9.47 4.44
C VAL A 226 -18.28 -10.43 4.90
N LEU A 227 -19.35 -10.53 4.12
CA LEU A 227 -20.54 -11.33 4.43
C LEU A 227 -20.45 -12.78 3.90
N ASP A 228 -19.35 -13.13 3.25
CA ASP A 228 -19.10 -14.40 2.55
C ASP A 228 -18.15 -15.30 3.35
#